data_AF-A0A556W148-F1
#
_entry.id   AF-A0A556W148-F1
#
_cell.length_a   1.000
_cell.length_b   1.000
_cell.length_c   1.000
_cell.angle_alpha   90.00
_cell.angle_beta   90.00
_cell.angle_gamma   90.00
#
_symmetry.space_group_name_H-M   'P 1'
#
loop_
_entity.id
_entity.type
_entity.pdbx_description
1 polymer ?
#
loop_
_entity_poly.entity_id
_entity_poly.type
_entity_poly.pdbx_seq_one_letter_code
_entity_poly.pdbx_strand_id
1 'polypeptide(L)'
;MRPYRLLTPLAAVIFIAGCATDPYGGNTQRSSTTTGTGIGAAIGAAAGALSGDGSTSRRDRALIGAAVGAAAGAGIGAYMDRQEQQLRQNLEGSRIEIDRRGDDIVLNMPSSVTFGFDSSDLTSQARSSLDEVSNVLREYTDTRVNVAGHTDSTGDADYNQRLSERRAQSVSNYLNQNGVSGSRLNIRGYGETQPVASNDSEQGRAQNRRVEITLTPTEGARDYQQP
;
A
#
# COMPACT_ATOMS: atom_id res chain seq x y z
N MET A 1 27.12 6.53 61.23
CA MET A 1 26.02 7.28 60.59
C MET A 1 26.64 8.13 59.48
N ARG A 2 26.41 7.79 58.21
CA ARG A 2 26.91 8.51 57.03
C ARG A 2 25.71 8.86 56.13
N PRO A 3 25.60 10.09 55.62
CA PRO A 3 24.37 10.57 54.98
C PRO A 3 24.19 10.05 53.55
N TYR A 4 22.95 9.70 53.23
CA TYR A 4 22.48 9.32 51.90
C TYR A 4 22.64 10.47 50.89
N ARG A 5 23.13 10.17 49.68
CA ARG A 5 22.92 11.00 48.49
C ARG A 5 22.10 10.21 47.47
N LEU A 6 20.81 10.53 47.42
CA LEU A 6 19.92 10.24 46.30
C LEU A 6 20.37 11.08 45.09
N LEU A 7 20.67 10.43 43.98
CA LEU A 7 20.81 11.06 42.68
C LEU A 7 20.25 10.11 41.63
N THR A 8 18.98 10.30 41.33
CA THR A 8 18.24 9.73 40.21
C THR A 8 18.79 10.33 38.89
N PRO A 9 19.23 9.53 37.90
CA PRO A 9 19.33 10.04 36.55
C PRO A 9 17.95 9.93 35.90
N LEU A 10 17.25 11.06 35.86
CA LEU A 10 16.12 11.31 34.98
C LEU A 10 16.66 11.36 33.54
N ALA A 11 16.81 10.21 32.89
CA ALA A 11 17.10 10.17 31.45
C ALA A 11 15.79 10.37 30.69
N ALA A 12 15.56 11.63 30.29
CA ALA A 12 14.46 12.04 29.44
C ALA A 12 14.51 11.25 28.12
N VAL A 13 13.46 10.46 27.87
CA VAL A 13 13.19 9.88 26.56
C VAL A 13 12.73 11.01 25.65
N ILE A 14 13.64 11.54 24.84
CA ILE A 14 13.30 12.49 23.79
C ILE A 14 12.70 11.68 22.63
N PHE A 15 11.37 11.50 22.66
CA PHE A 15 10.59 11.17 21.46
C PHE A 15 10.58 12.42 20.56
N ILE A 16 11.54 12.55 19.65
CA ILE A 16 11.37 13.47 18.52
C ILE A 16 10.45 12.76 17.52
N ALA A 17 9.15 12.77 17.82
CA ALA A 17 8.14 12.64 16.79
C ALA A 17 8.17 13.96 16.01
N GLY A 18 8.79 13.94 14.83
CA GLY A 18 8.70 15.06 13.88
C GLY A 18 7.25 15.18 13.41
N CYS A 19 6.42 15.89 14.18
CA CYS A 19 5.15 16.40 13.69
C CYS A 19 5.46 17.65 12.87
N ALA A 20 5.58 17.50 11.56
CA ALA A 20 5.41 18.64 10.67
C ALA A 20 3.93 19.04 10.73
N THR A 21 3.61 20.04 11.56
CA THR A 21 2.28 20.66 11.64
C THR A 21 2.13 21.63 10.49
N ASP A 22 1.29 21.27 9.51
CA ASP A 22 0.75 22.19 8.52
C ASP A 22 -0.17 23.22 9.23
N PRO A 23 0.05 24.54 9.09
CA PRO A 23 -0.74 25.55 9.78
C PRO A 23 -2.14 25.78 9.20
N TYR A 24 -2.57 25.05 8.16
CA TYR A 24 -3.96 25.14 7.66
C TYR A 24 -4.65 23.77 7.69
N GLY A 25 -5.77 23.69 8.41
CA GLY A 25 -6.39 22.45 8.82
C GLY A 25 -6.97 21.59 7.70
N GLY A 26 -6.96 20.27 7.93
CA GLY A 26 -7.92 19.34 7.36
C GLY A 26 -7.38 18.24 6.43
N ASN A 27 -6.32 17.53 6.84
CA ASN A 27 -6.13 16.07 6.70
C ASN A 27 -4.64 15.76 6.82
N THR A 28 -4.26 14.96 7.82
CA THR A 28 -2.91 14.41 7.94
C THR A 28 -2.71 13.29 6.91
N GLN A 29 -2.56 13.66 5.64
CA GLN A 29 -1.95 12.76 4.65
C GLN A 29 -0.45 12.71 4.93
N ARG A 30 -0.06 11.74 5.76
CA ARG A 30 1.33 11.41 6.06
C ARG A 30 2.00 11.00 4.74
N SER A 31 2.89 11.84 4.21
CA SER A 31 3.68 11.53 3.02
C SER A 31 4.37 10.15 3.17
N SER A 32 4.11 9.26 2.21
CA SER A 32 4.69 7.90 2.10
C SER A 32 6.21 7.93 2.06
N THR A 33 6.79 8.93 1.40
CA THR A 33 8.24 9.17 1.31
C THR A 33 8.91 9.29 2.69
N THR A 34 8.20 9.86 3.68
CA THR A 34 8.69 9.98 5.06
C THR A 34 8.65 8.65 5.82
N THR A 35 7.73 7.74 5.46
CA THR A 35 7.51 6.48 6.18
C THR A 35 8.57 5.43 5.84
N GLY A 36 8.89 5.25 4.55
CA GLY A 36 9.93 4.29 4.10
C GLY A 36 11.34 4.65 4.57
N THR A 37 11.68 5.94 4.52
CA THR A 37 12.99 6.46 4.99
C THR A 37 13.20 6.23 6.49
N GLY A 38 12.16 6.45 7.30
CA GLY A 38 12.24 6.29 8.75
C GLY A 38 12.35 4.84 9.22
N ILE A 39 11.55 3.94 8.62
CA ILE A 39 11.60 2.50 8.95
C ILE A 39 12.93 1.89 8.49
N GLY A 40 13.37 2.21 7.27
CA GLY A 40 14.65 1.76 6.73
C GLY A 40 15.84 2.20 7.60
N ALA A 41 15.85 3.47 8.05
CA ALA A 41 16.90 3.99 8.93
C ALA A 41 16.97 3.24 10.26
N ALA A 42 15.83 2.92 10.87
CA ALA A 42 15.80 2.22 12.15
C ALA A 42 16.31 0.77 12.04
N ILE A 43 15.86 0.03 11.01
CA ILE A 43 16.31 -1.35 10.74
C ILE A 43 17.80 -1.35 10.42
N GLY A 44 18.24 -0.43 9.56
CA GLY A 44 19.63 -0.26 9.19
C GLY A 44 20.53 0.04 10.38
N ALA A 45 20.11 0.94 11.29
CA ALA A 45 20.86 1.23 12.51
C ALA A 45 21.05 0.01 13.41
N ALA A 46 19.97 -0.76 13.61
CA ALA A 46 20.02 -1.95 14.44
C ALA A 46 20.98 -3.00 13.84
N ALA A 47 20.85 -3.27 12.53
CA ALA A 47 21.75 -4.19 11.84
C ALA A 47 23.21 -3.71 11.86
N GLY A 48 23.45 -2.42 11.60
CA GLY A 48 24.79 -1.82 11.63
C GLY A 48 25.43 -1.92 13.02
N ALA A 49 24.67 -1.62 14.08
CA ALA A 49 25.16 -1.70 15.46
C ALA A 49 25.60 -3.12 15.89
N LEU A 50 25.03 -4.14 15.26
CA LEU A 50 25.32 -5.56 15.54
C LEU A 50 26.40 -6.16 14.62
N SER A 51 26.79 -5.46 13.55
CA SER A 51 27.69 -6.00 12.53
C SER A 51 29.17 -5.78 12.87
N GLY A 52 29.87 -6.82 13.35
CA GLY A 52 31.35 -6.90 13.46
C GLY A 52 31.96 -6.65 14.86
N ASP A 53 33.27 -6.87 14.99
CA ASP A 53 34.06 -6.70 16.23
C ASP A 53 35.32 -5.81 16.07
N GLY A 54 35.46 -5.12 14.93
CA GLY A 54 36.63 -4.30 14.59
C GLY A 54 36.72 -2.91 15.24
N SER A 55 37.65 -2.09 14.75
CA SER A 55 38.03 -0.76 15.28
C SER A 55 36.97 0.34 15.16
N THR A 56 35.87 0.09 14.45
CA THR A 56 34.77 1.04 14.28
C THR A 56 33.80 0.98 15.46
N SER A 57 33.47 2.15 16.04
CA SER A 57 32.55 2.21 17.18
C SER A 57 31.15 1.70 16.81
N ARG A 58 30.40 1.16 17.79
CA ARG A 58 29.01 0.71 17.58
C ARG A 58 28.12 1.84 17.05
N ARG A 59 28.37 3.08 17.44
CA ARG A 59 27.61 4.26 17.00
C ARG A 59 27.86 4.57 15.53
N ASP A 60 29.11 4.54 15.09
CA ASP A 60 29.44 4.83 13.68
C ASP A 60 28.86 3.77 12.75
N ARG A 61 28.91 2.50 13.16
CA ARG A 61 28.26 1.41 12.40
C ARG A 61 26.73 1.51 12.40
N ALA A 62 26.14 1.92 13.52
CA ALA A 62 24.71 2.22 13.56
C ALA A 62 24.34 3.39 12.63
N LEU A 63 25.17 4.42 12.54
CA LEU A 63 24.94 5.55 11.63
C LEU A 63 25.08 5.16 10.17
N ILE A 64 26.12 4.38 9.82
CA ILE A 64 26.30 3.84 8.47
C ILE A 64 25.12 2.93 8.11
N GLY A 65 24.74 2.04 9.03
CA GLY A 65 23.58 1.18 8.86
C GLY A 65 22.30 1.98 8.66
N ALA A 66 22.06 3.02 9.46
CA ALA A 66 20.93 3.93 9.29
C ALA A 66 20.92 4.60 7.93
N ALA A 67 22.06 5.12 7.47
CA ALA A 67 22.16 5.78 6.17
C ALA A 67 21.85 4.81 5.02
N VAL A 68 22.40 3.60 5.06
CA VAL A 68 22.13 2.55 4.05
C VAL A 68 20.66 2.14 4.09
N GLY A 69 20.10 1.89 5.28
CA GLY A 69 18.70 1.52 5.43
C GLY A 69 17.74 2.63 4.99
N ALA A 70 18.07 3.89 5.27
CA ALA A 70 17.31 5.05 4.81
C ALA A 70 17.30 5.18 3.29
N ALA A 71 18.46 4.98 2.65
CA ALA A 71 18.59 5.04 1.19
C ALA A 71 17.76 3.94 0.51
N ALA A 72 17.85 2.71 0.99
CA ALA A 72 17.06 1.59 0.46
C ALA A 72 15.54 1.82 0.61
N GLY A 73 15.08 2.40 1.73
CA GLY A 73 13.69 2.78 1.93
C GLY A 73 13.22 3.93 1.01
N ALA A 74 14.12 4.85 0.65
CA ALA A 74 13.83 5.96 -0.25
C ALA A 74 13.63 5.51 -1.72
N GLY A 75 14.38 4.50 -2.19
CA GLY A 75 14.26 3.97 -3.57
C GLY A 75 12.88 3.38 -3.85
N ILE A 76 12.39 2.50 -2.96
CA ILE A 76 11.06 1.90 -3.05
C ILE A 76 9.98 2.99 -2.99
N GLY A 77 10.13 3.93 -2.05
CA GLY A 77 9.21 5.06 -1.91
C GLY A 77 9.10 5.87 -3.21
N ALA A 78 10.23 6.26 -3.80
CA ALA A 78 10.25 7.05 -5.03
C ALA A 78 9.64 6.31 -6.23
N TYR A 79 9.89 5.00 -6.35
CA TYR A 79 9.28 4.16 -7.38
C TYR A 79 7.75 4.14 -7.26
N MET A 80 7.25 3.84 -6.05
CA MET A 80 5.82 3.75 -5.80
C MET A 80 5.14 5.12 -5.88
N ASP A 81 5.81 6.20 -5.46
CA ASP A 81 5.26 7.56 -5.55
C ASP A 81 5.07 7.99 -7.02
N ARG A 82 6.00 7.63 -7.92
CA ARG A 82 5.83 7.87 -9.38
C ARG A 82 4.70 7.03 -9.96
N GLN A 83 4.65 5.75 -9.60
CA GLN A 83 3.59 4.85 -10.03
C GLN A 83 2.21 5.35 -9.59
N GLU A 84 2.08 5.78 -8.33
CA GLU A 84 0.84 6.37 -7.80
C GLU A 84 0.46 7.65 -8.53
N GLN A 85 1.42 8.55 -8.76
CA GLN A 85 1.17 9.80 -9.46
C GLN A 85 0.61 9.55 -10.87
N GLN A 86 1.18 8.60 -11.61
CA GLN A 86 0.72 8.26 -12.95
C GLN A 86 -0.64 7.57 -12.94
N LEU A 87 -0.90 6.68 -11.96
CA LEU A 87 -2.24 6.11 -11.78
C LEU A 87 -3.26 7.22 -11.48
N ARG A 88 -2.94 8.17 -10.61
CA ARG A 88 -3.83 9.30 -10.29
C ARG A 88 -4.15 10.09 -11.55
N GLN A 89 -3.14 10.48 -12.33
CA GLN A 89 -3.32 11.24 -13.57
C GLN A 89 -4.17 10.48 -14.60
N ASN A 90 -3.86 9.21 -14.86
CA ASN A 90 -4.57 8.44 -15.88
C ASN A 90 -6.00 8.07 -15.46
N LEU A 91 -6.27 7.99 -14.15
CA LEU A 91 -7.56 7.64 -13.59
C LEU A 91 -8.38 8.86 -13.15
N GLU A 92 -7.95 10.08 -13.48
CA GLU A 92 -8.73 11.29 -13.24
C GLU A 92 -10.12 11.16 -13.90
N GLY A 93 -11.17 11.33 -13.09
CA GLY A 93 -12.56 11.19 -13.54
C GLY A 93 -13.10 9.76 -13.64
N SER A 94 -12.29 8.71 -13.40
CA SER A 94 -12.72 7.30 -13.49
C SER A 94 -13.61 6.81 -12.33
N ARG A 95 -13.79 7.63 -11.29
CA ARG A 95 -14.43 7.27 -9.99
C ARG A 95 -13.72 6.14 -9.23
N ILE A 96 -12.50 5.80 -9.62
CA ILE A 96 -11.62 4.90 -8.88
C ILE A 96 -10.91 5.72 -7.82
N GLU A 97 -10.97 5.26 -6.59
CA GLU A 97 -10.26 5.87 -5.47
C GLU A 97 -8.87 5.24 -5.37
N ILE A 98 -7.86 6.06 -5.08
CA ILE A 98 -6.47 5.62 -4.95
C ILE A 98 -5.99 5.98 -3.56
N ASP A 99 -5.66 4.96 -2.78
CA ASP A 99 -5.18 5.08 -1.41
C ASP A 99 -3.75 4.57 -1.27
N ARG A 100 -3.03 5.13 -0.31
CA ARG A 100 -1.72 4.64 0.09
C ARG A 100 -1.77 3.96 1.44
N ARG A 101 -1.35 2.69 1.51
CA ARG A 101 -1.33 1.87 2.74
C ARG A 101 0.09 1.39 3.00
N GLY A 102 0.88 2.19 3.73
CA GLY A 102 2.31 1.91 3.91
C GLY A 102 3.05 2.01 2.58
N ASP A 103 3.69 0.92 2.17
CA ASP A 103 4.37 0.84 0.87
C ASP A 103 3.44 0.38 -0.27
N ASP A 104 2.19 0.01 0.01
CA ASP A 104 1.24 -0.45 -1.01
C ASP A 104 0.41 0.71 -1.59
N ILE A 105 0.07 0.60 -2.88
CA ILE A 105 -0.98 1.42 -3.53
C ILE A 105 -2.24 0.57 -3.63
N VAL A 106 -3.39 1.09 -3.23
CA VAL A 106 -4.68 0.40 -3.35
C VAL A 106 -5.60 1.19 -4.24
N LEU A 107 -6.05 0.56 -5.32
CA LEU A 107 -7.11 1.07 -6.19
C LEU A 107 -8.42 0.46 -5.73
N ASN A 108 -9.37 1.31 -5.32
CA ASN A 108 -10.70 0.88 -4.91
C ASN A 108 -11.69 1.19 -6.04
N MET A 109 -12.29 0.13 -6.58
CA MET A 109 -13.22 0.20 -7.69
C MET A 109 -14.62 -0.21 -7.21
N PRO A 110 -15.56 0.74 -7.05
CA PRO A 110 -16.92 0.42 -6.66
C PRO A 110 -17.58 -0.52 -7.69
N SER A 111 -18.33 -1.51 -7.21
CA SER A 111 -18.96 -2.52 -8.10
C SER A 111 -19.96 -1.89 -9.06
N SER A 112 -20.65 -0.81 -8.67
CA SER A 112 -21.62 -0.11 -9.51
C SER A 112 -21.01 0.58 -10.73
N VAL A 113 -19.71 0.89 -10.69
CA VAL A 113 -18.95 1.45 -11.81
C VAL A 113 -18.26 0.32 -12.58
N THR A 114 -17.87 -0.73 -11.88
CA THR A 114 -17.00 -1.80 -12.41
C THR A 114 -17.80 -2.86 -13.17
N PHE A 115 -18.98 -3.22 -12.70
CA PHE A 115 -19.76 -4.35 -13.22
C PHE A 115 -21.21 -3.97 -13.55
N GLY A 116 -21.82 -4.75 -14.44
CA GLY A 116 -23.27 -4.76 -14.60
C GLY A 116 -24.00 -5.29 -13.35
N PHE A 117 -25.31 -5.03 -13.27
CA PHE A 117 -26.16 -5.53 -12.19
C PHE A 117 -26.09 -7.05 -12.09
N ASP A 118 -25.81 -7.56 -10.87
CA ASP A 118 -25.63 -8.99 -10.55
C ASP A 118 -24.71 -9.77 -11.52
N SER A 119 -23.79 -9.07 -12.17
CA SER A 119 -22.87 -9.65 -13.15
C SER A 119 -21.40 -9.53 -12.70
N SER A 120 -20.54 -10.32 -13.33
CA SER A 120 -19.09 -10.20 -13.32
C SER A 120 -18.53 -9.61 -14.62
N ASP A 121 -19.41 -9.16 -15.53
CA ASP A 121 -19.01 -8.51 -16.78
C ASP A 121 -18.61 -7.05 -16.51
N LEU A 122 -17.42 -6.70 -16.98
CA LEU A 122 -16.87 -5.35 -16.87
C LEU A 122 -17.64 -4.36 -17.74
N THR A 123 -18.00 -3.21 -17.18
CA THR A 123 -18.57 -2.11 -17.95
C THR A 123 -17.54 -1.52 -18.92
N SER A 124 -17.99 -0.77 -19.93
CA SER A 124 -17.08 -0.05 -20.84
C SER A 124 -16.19 0.95 -20.08
N GLN A 125 -16.75 1.68 -19.12
CA GLN A 125 -16.00 2.60 -18.27
C GLN A 125 -14.93 1.86 -17.43
N ALA A 126 -15.27 0.70 -16.88
CA ALA A 126 -14.34 -0.12 -16.12
C ALA A 126 -13.19 -0.61 -16.99
N ARG A 127 -13.49 -1.06 -18.22
CA ARG A 127 -12.50 -1.48 -19.21
C ARG A 127 -11.52 -0.36 -19.54
N SER A 128 -12.00 0.83 -19.88
CA SER A 128 -11.13 1.99 -20.15
C SER A 128 -10.24 2.34 -18.96
N SER A 129 -10.78 2.27 -17.73
CA SER A 129 -9.99 2.53 -16.53
C SER A 129 -8.94 1.44 -16.30
N LEU A 130 -9.29 0.17 -16.55
CA LEU A 130 -8.37 -0.96 -16.43
C LEU A 130 -7.32 -0.98 -17.55
N ASP A 131 -7.60 -0.40 -18.72
CA ASP A 131 -6.60 -0.19 -19.77
C ASP A 131 -5.51 0.74 -19.26
N GLU A 132 -5.89 1.84 -18.62
CA GLU A 132 -4.94 2.78 -18.01
C GLU A 132 -4.16 2.16 -16.86
N VAL A 133 -4.82 1.39 -15.99
CA VAL A 133 -4.12 0.60 -14.96
C VAL A 133 -3.13 -0.36 -15.60
N SER A 134 -3.52 -1.06 -16.68
CA SER A 134 -2.65 -2.01 -17.38
C SER A 134 -1.44 -1.32 -18.01
N ASN A 135 -1.61 -0.10 -18.55
CA ASN A 135 -0.51 0.71 -19.08
C ASN A 135 0.55 0.98 -17.99
N VAL A 136 0.10 1.46 -16.82
CA VAL A 136 1.01 1.72 -15.71
C VAL A 136 1.64 0.42 -15.19
N LEU A 137 0.87 -0.67 -15.06
CA LEU A 137 1.42 -1.94 -14.58
C LEU A 137 2.46 -2.54 -15.52
N ARG A 138 2.40 -2.26 -16.82
CA ARG A 138 3.42 -2.69 -17.79
C ARG A 138 4.69 -1.85 -17.73
N GLU A 139 4.59 -0.58 -17.37
CA GLU A 139 5.75 0.29 -17.13
C GLU A 139 6.43 -0.02 -15.79
N TYR A 140 5.62 -0.21 -14.74
CA TYR A 140 6.07 -0.47 -13.38
C TYR A 140 6.00 -1.96 -13.05
N THR A 141 7.01 -2.70 -13.51
CA THR A 141 7.00 -4.18 -13.43
C THR A 141 7.33 -4.77 -12.06
N ASP A 142 7.95 -4.00 -11.17
CA ASP A 142 8.46 -4.46 -9.88
C ASP A 142 7.40 -4.48 -8.76
N THR A 143 6.14 -4.74 -9.12
CA THR A 143 5.03 -4.87 -8.16
C THR A 143 4.28 -6.17 -8.35
N ARG A 144 3.86 -6.78 -7.24
CA ARG A 144 2.80 -7.79 -7.22
C ARG A 144 1.46 -7.08 -7.23
N VAL A 145 0.48 -7.69 -7.90
CA VAL A 145 -0.86 -7.15 -8.11
C VAL A 145 -1.85 -8.13 -7.49
N ASN A 146 -2.43 -7.76 -6.36
CA ASN A 146 -3.45 -8.56 -5.70
C ASN A 146 -4.83 -7.97 -6.04
N VAL A 147 -5.70 -8.77 -6.66
CA VAL A 147 -7.06 -8.39 -7.01
C VAL A 147 -8.02 -9.07 -6.05
N ALA A 148 -8.73 -8.26 -5.26
CA ALA A 148 -9.61 -8.72 -4.19
C ALA A 148 -11.05 -8.31 -4.47
N GLY A 149 -11.96 -9.27 -4.54
CA GLY A 149 -13.40 -9.03 -4.68
C GLY A 149 -14.10 -9.01 -3.32
N HIS A 150 -15.04 -8.07 -3.15
CA HIS A 150 -15.84 -7.93 -1.93
C HIS A 150 -17.33 -7.72 -2.25
N THR A 151 -18.19 -8.21 -1.35
CA THR A 151 -19.64 -7.97 -1.39
C THR A 151 -20.09 -7.28 -0.10
N ASP A 152 -21.35 -6.82 -0.09
CA ASP A 152 -22.03 -6.54 1.17
C ASP A 152 -22.56 -7.84 1.80
N SER A 153 -23.22 -7.72 2.96
CA SER A 153 -23.78 -8.86 3.69
C SER A 153 -25.21 -9.25 3.27
N THR A 154 -25.66 -8.82 2.10
CA THR A 154 -27.01 -9.15 1.61
C THR A 154 -26.96 -10.47 0.85
N GLY A 155 -27.89 -11.37 1.14
CA GLY A 155 -28.01 -12.65 0.45
C GLY A 155 -27.24 -13.77 1.11
N ASP A 156 -26.99 -14.82 0.35
CA ASP A 156 -26.32 -16.04 0.81
C ASP A 156 -24.79 -15.88 0.80
N ALA A 157 -24.13 -16.29 1.89
CA ALA A 157 -22.69 -16.12 2.06
C ALA A 157 -21.87 -16.88 0.99
N ASP A 158 -22.28 -18.10 0.63
CA ASP A 158 -21.60 -18.90 -0.40
C ASP A 158 -21.80 -18.28 -1.79
N TYR A 159 -22.98 -17.73 -2.07
CA TYR A 159 -23.23 -16.95 -3.27
C TYR A 159 -22.31 -15.73 -3.36
N ASN A 160 -22.24 -14.96 -2.28
CA ASN A 160 -21.39 -13.77 -2.16
C ASN A 160 -19.91 -14.10 -2.34
N GLN A 161 -19.44 -15.19 -1.74
CA GLN A 161 -18.09 -15.70 -1.93
C GLN A 161 -17.81 -15.97 -3.41
N ARG A 162 -18.63 -16.80 -4.08
CA ARG A 162 -18.45 -17.11 -5.51
C ARG A 162 -18.55 -15.87 -6.40
N LEU A 163 -19.46 -14.94 -6.10
CA LEU A 163 -19.61 -13.70 -6.87
C LEU A 163 -18.35 -12.83 -6.76
N SER A 164 -17.83 -12.67 -5.55
CA SER A 164 -16.60 -11.91 -5.31
C SER A 164 -15.39 -12.48 -6.05
N GLU A 165 -15.25 -13.82 -6.06
CA GLU A 165 -14.21 -14.54 -6.80
C GLU A 165 -14.32 -14.32 -8.30
N ARG A 166 -15.52 -14.47 -8.88
CA ARG A 166 -15.75 -14.24 -10.32
C ARG A 166 -15.41 -12.82 -10.72
N ARG A 167 -15.78 -11.82 -9.90
CA ARG A 167 -15.48 -10.40 -10.17
C ARG A 167 -13.98 -10.12 -10.11
N ALA A 168 -13.29 -10.63 -9.10
CA ALA A 168 -11.84 -10.52 -9.02
C ALA A 168 -11.15 -11.21 -10.21
N GLN A 169 -11.63 -12.39 -10.62
CA GLN A 169 -11.14 -13.11 -11.79
C GLN A 169 -11.36 -12.32 -13.08
N SER A 170 -12.53 -11.70 -13.29
CA SER A 170 -12.80 -10.87 -14.47
C SER A 170 -11.81 -9.71 -14.60
N VAL A 171 -11.56 -9.00 -13.50
CA VAL A 171 -10.58 -7.90 -13.48
C VAL A 171 -9.17 -8.42 -13.77
N SER A 172 -8.74 -9.49 -13.10
CA SER A 172 -7.42 -10.08 -13.32
C SER A 172 -7.22 -10.59 -14.75
N ASN A 173 -8.23 -11.24 -15.31
CA ASN A 173 -8.20 -11.71 -16.71
C ASN A 173 -8.07 -10.54 -17.67
N TYR A 174 -8.78 -9.44 -17.41
CA TYR A 174 -8.70 -8.25 -18.24
C TYR A 174 -7.31 -7.60 -18.19
N LEU A 175 -6.72 -7.45 -17.00
CA LEU A 175 -5.35 -6.97 -16.85
C LEU A 175 -4.35 -7.87 -17.59
N ASN A 176 -4.50 -9.19 -17.48
CA ASN A 176 -3.62 -10.14 -18.14
C ASN A 176 -3.72 -10.08 -19.66
N GLN A 177 -4.94 -10.00 -20.20
CA GLN A 177 -5.18 -9.82 -21.63
C GLN A 177 -4.57 -8.52 -22.17
N ASN A 178 -4.46 -7.50 -21.33
CA ASN A 178 -3.80 -6.23 -21.63
C ASN A 178 -2.29 -6.21 -21.28
N GLY A 179 -1.67 -7.39 -21.16
CA GLY A 179 -0.22 -7.55 -21.11
C GLY A 179 0.40 -7.50 -19.72
N VAL A 180 -0.39 -7.48 -18.65
CA VAL A 180 0.15 -7.67 -17.28
C VAL A 180 0.50 -9.14 -17.08
N SER A 181 1.75 -9.43 -16.70
CA SER A 181 2.20 -10.82 -16.49
C SER A 181 1.35 -11.55 -15.45
N GLY A 182 0.84 -12.73 -15.81
CA GLY A 182 0.05 -13.56 -14.89
C GLY A 182 0.81 -13.99 -13.64
N SER A 183 2.14 -14.07 -13.68
CA SER A 183 2.97 -14.38 -12.51
C SER A 183 2.95 -13.27 -11.44
N ARG A 184 2.53 -12.06 -11.81
CA ARG A 184 2.38 -10.93 -10.89
C ARG A 184 0.98 -10.82 -10.30
N LEU A 185 0.01 -11.52 -10.88
CA LEU A 185 -1.40 -11.43 -10.52
C LEU A 185 -1.74 -12.47 -9.45
N ASN A 186 -2.33 -12.02 -8.36
CA ASN A 186 -2.97 -12.86 -7.35
C ASN A 186 -4.44 -12.48 -7.26
N ILE A 187 -5.32 -13.47 -7.12
CA ILE A 187 -6.77 -13.28 -7.17
C ILE A 187 -7.37 -13.86 -5.91
N ARG A 188 -8.27 -13.10 -5.27
CA ARG A 188 -9.00 -13.57 -4.09
C ARG A 188 -10.41 -12.99 -4.04
N GLY A 189 -11.39 -13.82 -3.74
CA GLY A 189 -12.70 -13.36 -3.29
C GLY A 189 -12.80 -13.44 -1.77
N TYR A 190 -13.33 -12.41 -1.14
CA TYR A 190 -13.55 -12.38 0.31
C TYR A 190 -15.04 -12.46 0.68
N GLY A 191 -15.95 -12.43 -0.30
CA GLY A 191 -17.37 -12.25 -0.04
C GLY A 191 -17.60 -11.03 0.85
N GLU A 192 -18.37 -11.24 1.92
CA GLU A 192 -18.73 -10.20 2.90
C GLU A 192 -17.78 -10.11 4.11
N THR A 193 -16.73 -10.95 4.16
CA THR A 193 -15.92 -11.17 5.38
C THR A 193 -14.94 -10.04 5.72
N GLN A 194 -14.76 -9.07 4.82
CA GLN A 194 -13.86 -7.93 4.98
C GLN A 194 -14.59 -6.61 4.64
N PRO A 195 -15.58 -6.20 5.46
CA PRO A 195 -16.31 -4.95 5.24
C PRO A 195 -15.43 -3.74 5.58
N VAL A 196 -15.55 -2.67 4.81
CA VAL A 196 -14.92 -1.37 5.07
C VAL A 196 -15.88 -0.36 5.68
N ALA A 197 -17.18 -0.66 5.65
CA ALA A 197 -18.24 0.14 6.24
C ALA A 197 -19.35 -0.75 6.83
N SER A 198 -20.23 -0.15 7.64
CA SER A 198 -21.38 -0.88 8.21
C SER A 198 -22.31 -1.38 7.10
N ASN A 199 -22.73 -2.65 7.20
CA ASN A 199 -23.75 -3.24 6.32
C ASN A 199 -25.19 -2.83 6.67
N ASP A 200 -25.38 -2.10 7.78
CA ASP A 200 -26.71 -1.71 8.26
C ASP A 200 -27.31 -0.57 7.42
N SER A 201 -26.47 0.16 6.69
CA SER A 201 -26.88 1.27 5.81
C SER A 201 -26.65 0.94 4.34
N GLU A 202 -27.49 1.46 3.44
CA GLU A 202 -27.29 1.27 2.00
C GLU A 202 -25.98 1.90 1.52
N GLN A 203 -25.61 3.05 2.08
CA GLN A 203 -24.34 3.71 1.76
C GLN A 203 -23.13 2.83 2.14
N GLY A 204 -23.14 2.24 3.33
CA GLY A 204 -22.05 1.36 3.75
C GLY A 204 -22.00 0.04 2.97
N ARG A 205 -23.17 -0.53 2.63
CA ARG A 205 -23.23 -1.68 1.70
C ARG A 205 -22.66 -1.33 0.32
N ALA A 206 -22.97 -0.14 -0.22
CA ALA A 206 -22.41 0.32 -1.49
C ALA A 206 -20.88 0.43 -1.45
N GLN A 207 -20.30 0.86 -0.32
CA GLN A 207 -18.85 0.88 -0.12
C GLN A 207 -18.26 -0.53 0.00
N ASN A 208 -18.97 -1.47 0.62
CA ASN A 208 -18.51 -2.86 0.76
C ASN A 208 -18.49 -3.60 -0.59
N ARG A 209 -19.43 -3.32 -1.49
CA ARG A 209 -19.48 -3.86 -2.85
C ARG A 209 -18.40 -3.24 -3.75
N ARG A 210 -17.20 -3.80 -3.73
CA ARG A 210 -16.03 -3.27 -4.46
C ARG A 210 -15.08 -4.36 -4.94
N VAL A 211 -14.18 -3.98 -5.83
CA VAL A 211 -12.95 -4.71 -6.11
C VAL A 211 -11.77 -3.82 -5.71
N GLU A 212 -10.84 -4.37 -4.95
CA GLU A 212 -9.57 -3.71 -4.62
C GLU A 212 -8.46 -4.30 -5.50
N ILE A 213 -7.60 -3.43 -6.04
CA ILE A 213 -6.34 -3.83 -6.68
C ILE A 213 -5.21 -3.26 -5.83
N THR A 214 -4.49 -4.13 -5.13
CA THR A 214 -3.36 -3.75 -4.28
C THR A 214 -2.05 -4.02 -5.00
N LEU A 215 -1.24 -2.98 -5.12
CA LEU A 215 0.09 -3.01 -5.73
C LEU A 215 1.13 -3.01 -4.61
N THR A 216 1.84 -4.12 -4.48
CA THR A 216 2.87 -4.30 -3.44
C THR A 216 4.25 -4.35 -4.08
N PRO A 217 5.21 -3.53 -3.63
CA PRO A 217 6.56 -3.54 -4.18
C PRO A 217 7.23 -4.89 -3.96
N THR A 218 7.95 -5.35 -4.98
CA THR A 218 8.79 -6.55 -4.91
C THR A 218 10.23 -6.18 -4.60
N GLU A 219 11.10 -7.17 -4.48
CA GLU A 219 12.53 -6.93 -4.26
C GLU A 219 13.16 -6.15 -5.43
N GLY A 220 12.67 -6.32 -6.66
CA GLY A 220 13.13 -5.52 -7.81
C GLY A 220 12.91 -4.01 -7.66
N ALA A 221 11.87 -3.61 -6.91
CA ALA A 221 11.61 -2.19 -6.63
C ALA A 221 12.66 -1.58 -5.69
N ARG A 222 13.45 -2.42 -5.00
CA ARG A 222 14.57 -2.00 -4.14
C ARG A 222 15.81 -1.64 -4.96
N ASP A 223 15.93 -2.19 -6.16
CA ASP A 223 17.13 -2.06 -7.02
C ASP A 223 17.05 -0.88 -8.00
N TYR A 224 15.96 -0.09 -7.97
CA TYR A 224 15.76 1.11 -8.82
C TYR A 224 16.74 2.28 -8.53
N GLN A 225 17.85 1.99 -7.84
CA GLN A 225 18.80 2.93 -7.30
C GLN A 225 20.23 2.49 -7.60
N GLN A 226 20.54 2.20 -8.85
CA GLN A 226 21.92 2.23 -9.34
C GLN A 226 21.99 2.92 -10.71
N PRO A 227 22.52 4.15 -10.80
CA PRO A 227 23.34 4.53 -11.94
C PRO A 227 24.67 3.75 -11.94
#